data_AF-A0A377B8R7-F1
#
_entry.id   AF-A0A377B8R7-F1
#
_cell.length_a   1.000
_cell.length_b   1.000
_cell.length_c   1.000
_cell.angle_alpha   90.00
_cell.angle_beta   90.00
_cell.angle_gamma   90.00
#
_symmetry.space_group_name_H-M   'P 1'
#
loop_
_entity.id
_entity.type
_entity.pdbx_description
1 polymer ?
#
loop_
_entity_poly.entity_id
_entity_poly.type
_entity_poly.pdbx_seq_one_letter_code
_entity_poly.pdbx_strand_id
1 'polypeptide(L)'
;MGQALEVLYALWRLDEISGMQGAQILQTTLCATIDRTLWLCESNGRPDEKEFHAHLHSWQALCHILRDLHSGVNLPGVSLSAAVALLERRSQAIHAPALDRGAALGALMRLEHPNASAEAALTMLAQLSPAQSGEALHGLLALARHQLACQPAFIAGFSSHLNQLSEADFINALPDLRAAMAWLPPRERGTLAHQVLEHYQLAQLPVSALQMPLHCPPQAIAHHQQLEQQALASLQTGEFSMSELNDLLTTRELQRWRLILGEAAETTLCGLDDNARQIDHALEWLYGRDPERLQRGERSGGLGGSNLTTPEWINSIHTLFPQQVIERLESDAVLRYGIEDVVTNLDVLERMQPSESLLRAVLHTKHLMNPEVLAAARRIVCQVVEEIMARLAKEVRQAFSGVRDRRRRSFIPLARKL
;
A
#
# COMPACT_ATOMS: atom_id res chain seq x y z
N MET A 1 -5.87 16.86 -11.27
CA MET A 1 -7.25 17.30 -11.58
C MET A 1 -8.09 17.47 -10.33
N GLY A 2 -7.89 16.65 -9.27
CA GLY A 2 -8.68 16.68 -8.04
C GLY A 2 -8.86 18.05 -7.38
N GLN A 3 -7.77 18.79 -7.12
CA GLN A 3 -7.88 20.12 -6.49
C GLN A 3 -8.71 21.11 -7.34
N ALA A 4 -8.53 21.08 -8.67
CA ALA A 4 -9.31 21.92 -9.57
C ALA A 4 -10.79 21.53 -9.56
N LEU A 5 -11.12 20.23 -9.58
CA LEU A 5 -12.48 19.74 -9.46
C LEU A 5 -13.14 20.20 -8.16
N GLU A 6 -12.43 20.06 -7.03
CA GLU A 6 -12.95 20.42 -5.72
C GLU A 6 -13.25 21.92 -5.63
N VAL A 7 -12.31 22.77 -6.05
CA VAL A 7 -12.49 24.22 -6.05
C VAL A 7 -13.62 24.65 -6.98
N LEU A 8 -13.64 24.15 -8.23
CA LEU A 8 -14.68 24.51 -9.20
C LEU A 8 -16.06 24.07 -8.72
N TYR A 9 -16.16 22.88 -8.11
CA TYR A 9 -17.42 22.37 -7.59
C TYR A 9 -17.88 23.14 -6.34
N ALA A 10 -16.96 23.46 -5.42
CA ALA A 10 -17.27 24.26 -4.25
C ALA A 10 -17.77 25.66 -4.64
N LEU A 11 -17.12 26.33 -5.59
CA LEU A 11 -17.56 27.61 -6.13
C LEU A 11 -18.95 27.52 -6.79
N TRP A 12 -19.17 26.50 -7.62
CA TRP A 12 -20.45 26.32 -8.29
C TRP A 12 -21.61 26.00 -7.33
N ARG A 13 -21.33 25.27 -6.22
CA ARG A 13 -22.37 24.80 -5.29
C ARG A 13 -22.62 25.76 -4.12
N LEU A 14 -21.58 26.30 -3.51
CA LEU A 14 -21.61 26.95 -2.19
C LEU A 14 -21.33 28.45 -2.23
N ASP A 15 -20.80 29.00 -3.32
CA ASP A 15 -20.39 30.41 -3.36
C ASP A 15 -21.55 31.36 -3.66
N GLU A 16 -22.30 31.66 -2.60
CA GLU A 16 -23.34 32.69 -2.59
C GLU A 16 -22.74 34.12 -2.58
N ILE A 17 -21.50 34.29 -2.11
CA ILE A 17 -20.88 35.60 -1.87
C ILE A 17 -20.40 36.24 -3.16
N SER A 18 -19.75 35.46 -4.04
CA SER A 18 -19.24 35.98 -5.32
C SER A 18 -20.26 35.87 -6.46
N GLY A 19 -21.46 35.35 -6.20
CA GLY A 19 -22.50 35.12 -7.21
C GLY A 19 -22.17 34.00 -8.20
N MET A 20 -21.22 33.13 -7.85
CA MET A 20 -20.75 32.03 -8.71
C MET A 20 -21.62 30.78 -8.62
N GLN A 21 -22.49 30.71 -7.62
CA GLN A 21 -23.46 29.63 -7.47
C GLN A 21 -24.31 29.47 -8.74
N GLY A 22 -24.30 28.28 -9.33
CA GLY A 22 -25.06 28.00 -10.55
C GLY A 22 -24.54 28.69 -11.82
N ALA A 23 -23.36 29.33 -11.80
CA ALA A 23 -22.82 30.03 -12.97
C ALA A 23 -22.56 29.07 -14.16
N GLN A 24 -23.09 29.41 -15.33
CA GLN A 24 -23.03 28.56 -16.54
C GLN A 24 -21.58 28.25 -16.99
N ILE A 25 -20.67 29.21 -16.81
CA ILE A 25 -19.26 29.03 -17.19
C ILE A 25 -18.56 28.01 -16.29
N LEU A 26 -18.85 28.04 -14.99
CA LEU A 26 -18.34 27.06 -14.03
C LEU A 26 -18.96 25.70 -14.29
N GLN A 27 -20.26 25.63 -14.58
CA GLN A 27 -20.92 24.38 -14.95
C GLN A 27 -20.26 23.74 -16.18
N THR A 28 -20.06 24.50 -17.27
CA THR A 28 -19.47 23.97 -18.50
C THR A 28 -18.04 23.44 -18.26
N THR A 29 -17.25 24.20 -17.50
CA THR A 29 -15.88 23.82 -17.13
C THR A 29 -15.88 22.58 -16.23
N LEU A 30 -16.79 22.53 -15.25
CA LEU A 30 -16.94 21.41 -14.33
C LEU A 30 -17.33 20.13 -15.06
N CYS A 31 -18.33 20.18 -15.96
CA CYS A 31 -18.73 19.03 -16.78
C CYS A 31 -17.54 18.50 -17.60
N ALA A 32 -16.84 19.39 -18.32
CA ALA A 32 -15.67 18.99 -19.11
C ALA A 32 -14.54 18.39 -18.23
N THR A 33 -14.35 18.91 -17.02
CA THR A 33 -13.35 18.41 -16.09
C THR A 33 -13.75 17.05 -15.50
N ILE A 34 -15.03 16.84 -15.20
CA ILE A 34 -15.57 15.55 -14.74
C ILE A 34 -15.43 14.50 -15.85
N ASP A 35 -15.84 14.81 -17.07
CA ASP A 35 -15.72 13.90 -18.22
C ASP A 35 -14.25 13.53 -18.46
N ARG A 36 -13.35 14.52 -18.40
CA ARG A 36 -11.92 14.27 -18.52
C ARG A 36 -11.37 13.40 -17.39
N THR A 37 -11.85 13.60 -16.17
CA THR A 37 -11.42 12.82 -15.00
C THR A 37 -11.92 11.37 -15.11
N LEU A 38 -13.17 11.16 -15.49
CA LEU A 38 -13.74 9.84 -15.76
C LEU A 38 -12.95 9.11 -16.87
N TRP A 39 -12.60 9.82 -17.95
CA TRP A 39 -11.76 9.25 -19.01
C TRP A 39 -10.36 8.87 -18.52
N LEU A 40 -9.74 9.70 -17.68
CA LEU A 40 -8.43 9.40 -17.09
C LEU A 40 -8.50 8.18 -16.14
N CYS A 41 -9.60 8.00 -15.41
CA CYS A 41 -9.83 6.83 -14.57
C CYS A 41 -9.89 5.51 -15.37
N GLU A 42 -10.24 5.55 -16.66
CA GLU A 42 -10.21 4.35 -17.53
C GLU A 42 -8.80 4.02 -18.05
N SER A 43 -7.83 4.92 -17.90
CA SER A 43 -6.46 4.69 -18.38
C SER A 43 -5.76 3.60 -17.57
N ASN A 44 -4.99 2.71 -18.21
CA ASN A 44 -4.26 1.64 -17.50
C ASN A 44 -2.88 2.10 -16.99
N GLY A 45 -2.59 3.39 -17.03
CA GLY A 45 -1.33 3.93 -16.53
C GLY A 45 -1.28 3.86 -15.01
N ARG A 46 -0.20 3.32 -14.45
CA ARG A 46 0.06 3.47 -13.02
C ARG A 46 0.43 4.94 -12.75
N PRO A 47 -0.10 5.56 -11.68
CA PRO A 47 0.30 6.91 -11.31
C PRO A 47 1.81 6.95 -11.00
N ASP A 48 2.44 8.09 -11.26
CA ASP A 48 3.79 8.34 -10.75
C ASP A 48 3.74 8.37 -9.21
N GLU A 49 4.79 7.89 -8.55
CA GLU A 49 4.85 7.77 -7.09
C GLU A 49 4.72 9.16 -6.43
N LYS A 50 5.26 10.19 -7.10
CA LYS A 50 5.10 11.60 -6.71
C LYS A 50 3.66 12.10 -6.80
N GLU A 51 2.89 11.56 -7.73
CA GLU A 51 1.50 11.94 -7.97
C GLU A 51 0.51 11.01 -7.24
N PHE A 52 0.98 10.03 -6.47
CA PHE A 52 0.16 9.01 -5.82
C PHE A 52 -1.00 9.63 -5.01
N HIS A 53 -0.70 10.56 -4.10
CA HIS A 53 -1.71 11.24 -3.29
C HIS A 53 -2.61 12.16 -4.13
N ALA A 54 -2.05 12.86 -5.11
CA ALA A 54 -2.83 13.73 -6.01
C ALA A 54 -3.81 12.94 -6.89
N HIS A 55 -3.43 11.71 -7.26
CA HIS A 55 -4.26 10.76 -7.99
C HIS A 55 -5.44 10.31 -7.14
N LEU A 56 -5.20 9.84 -5.91
CA LEU A 56 -6.28 9.47 -4.97
C LEU A 56 -7.17 10.64 -4.59
N HIS A 57 -6.61 11.84 -4.42
CA HIS A 57 -7.40 13.06 -4.22
C HIS A 57 -8.33 13.35 -5.41
N SER A 58 -7.91 13.02 -6.64
CA SER A 58 -8.76 13.16 -7.82
C SER A 58 -9.95 12.19 -7.78
N TRP A 59 -9.71 10.97 -7.32
CA TRP A 59 -10.77 9.99 -7.04
C TRP A 59 -11.73 10.46 -5.94
N GLN A 60 -11.23 11.03 -4.85
CA GLN A 60 -12.05 11.55 -3.75
C GLN A 60 -12.94 12.72 -4.18
N ALA A 61 -12.38 13.68 -4.91
CA ALA A 61 -13.14 14.81 -5.45
C ALA A 61 -14.25 14.34 -6.39
N LEU A 62 -13.94 13.40 -7.30
CA LEU A 62 -14.94 12.79 -8.18
C LEU A 62 -16.03 12.08 -7.37
N CYS A 63 -15.66 11.23 -6.41
CA CYS A 63 -16.61 10.49 -5.59
C CYS A 63 -17.51 11.43 -4.76
N HIS A 64 -16.97 12.55 -4.26
CA HIS A 64 -17.73 13.55 -3.54
C HIS A 64 -18.84 14.15 -4.42
N ILE A 65 -18.49 14.55 -5.65
CA ILE A 65 -19.44 15.08 -6.62
C ILE A 65 -20.51 14.03 -6.96
N LEU A 66 -20.09 12.80 -7.31
CA LEU A 66 -21.03 11.73 -7.68
C LEU A 66 -22.00 11.40 -6.54
N ARG A 67 -21.54 11.42 -5.28
CA ARG A 67 -22.39 11.23 -4.10
C ARG A 67 -23.44 12.32 -3.98
N ASP A 68 -23.06 13.57 -4.20
CA ASP A 68 -24.02 14.67 -4.15
C ASP A 68 -25.06 14.55 -5.28
N LEU A 69 -24.64 14.17 -6.49
CA LEU A 69 -25.57 13.88 -7.59
C LEU A 69 -26.53 12.74 -7.23
N HIS A 70 -26.02 11.69 -6.58
CA HIS A 70 -26.83 10.58 -6.08
C HIS A 70 -27.85 11.05 -5.01
N SER A 71 -27.47 12.02 -4.17
CA SER A 71 -28.36 12.62 -3.15
C SER A 71 -29.39 13.62 -3.70
N GLY A 72 -29.37 13.92 -5.01
CA GLY A 72 -30.36 14.77 -5.67
C GLY A 72 -29.84 16.13 -6.16
N VAL A 73 -28.54 16.42 -6.06
CA VAL A 73 -27.95 17.61 -6.71
C VAL A 73 -28.03 17.43 -8.23
N ASN A 74 -28.59 18.41 -8.94
CA ASN A 74 -28.68 18.36 -10.40
C ASN A 74 -27.55 19.17 -11.04
N LEU A 75 -26.63 18.48 -11.71
CA LEU A 75 -25.59 19.08 -12.55
C LEU A 75 -25.83 18.69 -14.01
N PRO A 76 -26.50 19.54 -14.81
CA PRO A 76 -26.81 19.20 -16.20
C PRO A 76 -25.52 18.98 -17.00
N GLY A 77 -25.44 17.85 -17.69
CA GLY A 77 -24.29 17.47 -18.53
C GLY A 77 -23.50 16.27 -17.98
N VAL A 78 -23.66 15.91 -16.71
CA VAL A 78 -23.01 14.72 -16.13
C VAL A 78 -24.02 13.58 -15.99
N SER A 79 -23.70 12.43 -16.56
CA SER A 79 -24.51 11.22 -16.41
C SER A 79 -24.02 10.37 -15.24
N LEU A 80 -24.77 10.38 -14.13
CA LEU A 80 -24.47 9.54 -12.95
C LEU A 80 -24.47 8.05 -13.31
N SER A 81 -25.41 7.59 -14.15
CA SER A 81 -25.49 6.19 -14.58
C SER A 81 -24.27 5.78 -15.41
N ALA A 82 -23.78 6.63 -16.30
CA ALA A 82 -22.56 6.37 -17.06
C ALA A 82 -21.32 6.31 -16.15
N ALA A 83 -21.23 7.23 -15.17
CA ALA A 83 -20.15 7.24 -14.20
C ALA A 83 -20.16 5.97 -13.33
N VAL A 84 -21.32 5.56 -12.80
CA VAL A 84 -21.46 4.32 -12.03
C VAL A 84 -21.06 3.10 -12.87
N ALA A 85 -21.54 3.00 -14.10
CA ALA A 85 -21.18 1.89 -15.00
C ALA A 85 -19.67 1.84 -15.30
N LEU A 86 -19.00 2.99 -15.37
CA LEU A 86 -17.54 3.05 -15.52
C LEU A 86 -16.84 2.53 -14.26
N LEU A 87 -17.27 2.95 -13.07
CA LEU A 87 -16.72 2.47 -11.80
C LEU A 87 -16.88 0.95 -11.65
N GLU A 88 -18.05 0.41 -12.01
CA GLU A 88 -18.29 -1.04 -12.02
C GLU A 88 -17.29 -1.77 -12.92
N ARG A 89 -17.21 -1.36 -14.20
CA ARG A 89 -16.23 -1.95 -15.15
C ARG A 89 -14.81 -1.85 -14.61
N ARG A 90 -14.45 -0.71 -14.00
CA ARG A 90 -13.09 -0.46 -13.53
C ARG A 90 -12.71 -1.32 -12.34
N SER A 91 -13.60 -1.51 -11.37
CA SER A 91 -13.38 -2.41 -10.22
C SER A 91 -13.09 -3.86 -10.65
N GLN A 92 -13.74 -4.32 -11.73
CA GLN A 92 -13.64 -5.68 -12.24
C GLN A 92 -12.53 -5.87 -13.28
N ALA A 93 -11.89 -4.79 -13.75
CA ALA A 93 -10.89 -4.86 -14.81
C ALA A 93 -9.57 -5.47 -14.32
N ILE A 94 -9.27 -6.70 -14.74
CA ILE A 94 -8.07 -7.46 -14.34
C ILE A 94 -6.77 -6.71 -14.65
N HIS A 95 -6.73 -5.96 -15.75
CA HIS A 95 -5.54 -5.22 -16.20
C HIS A 95 -5.42 -3.81 -15.61
N ALA A 96 -6.42 -3.35 -14.86
CA ALA A 96 -6.34 -2.05 -14.19
C ALA A 96 -5.35 -2.11 -13.02
N PRO A 97 -4.63 -1.00 -12.72
CA PRO A 97 -3.86 -0.87 -11.50
C PRO A 97 -4.72 -1.22 -10.27
N ALA A 98 -4.16 -1.99 -9.34
CA ALA A 98 -4.89 -2.47 -8.17
C ALA A 98 -5.43 -1.31 -7.32
N LEU A 99 -4.65 -0.23 -7.20
CA LEU A 99 -5.06 1.04 -6.62
C LEU A 99 -6.38 1.58 -7.19
N ASP A 100 -6.49 1.66 -8.52
CA ASP A 100 -7.70 2.17 -9.20
C ASP A 100 -8.89 1.24 -9.04
N ARG A 101 -8.65 -0.08 -9.02
CA ARG A 101 -9.72 -1.07 -8.80
C ARG A 101 -10.30 -0.90 -7.40
N GLY A 102 -9.43 -0.74 -6.40
CA GLY A 102 -9.82 -0.46 -5.04
C GLY A 102 -10.54 0.87 -4.91
N ALA A 103 -10.04 1.92 -5.56
CA ALA A 103 -10.69 3.22 -5.56
C ALA A 103 -12.07 3.17 -6.23
N ALA A 104 -12.20 2.52 -7.37
CA ALA A 104 -13.48 2.36 -8.05
C ALA A 104 -14.51 1.61 -7.20
N LEU A 105 -14.11 0.50 -6.55
CA LEU A 105 -14.98 -0.23 -5.63
C LEU A 105 -15.33 0.61 -4.39
N GLY A 106 -14.38 1.34 -3.82
CA GLY A 106 -14.62 2.24 -2.69
C GLY A 106 -15.61 3.37 -3.05
N ALA A 107 -15.51 3.93 -4.26
CA ALA A 107 -16.48 4.89 -4.76
C ALA A 107 -17.89 4.27 -4.87
N LEU A 108 -18.01 3.04 -5.40
CA LEU A 108 -19.29 2.34 -5.48
C LEU A 108 -19.89 2.06 -4.10
N MET A 109 -19.08 1.66 -3.12
CA MET A 109 -19.54 1.47 -1.73
C MET A 109 -20.09 2.77 -1.14
N ARG A 110 -19.44 3.90 -1.42
CA ARG A 110 -19.86 5.23 -0.97
C ARG A 110 -21.10 5.76 -1.69
N LEU A 111 -21.39 5.23 -2.88
CA LEU A 111 -22.62 5.46 -3.63
C LEU A 111 -23.72 4.43 -3.30
N GLU A 112 -23.52 3.59 -2.28
CA GLU A 112 -24.47 2.57 -1.83
C GLU A 112 -24.89 1.61 -2.96
N HIS A 113 -23.95 1.30 -3.86
CA HIS A 113 -24.21 0.43 -4.99
C HIS A 113 -24.50 -1.02 -4.52
N PRO A 114 -25.56 -1.70 -5.00
CA PRO A 114 -25.97 -3.02 -4.50
C PRO A 114 -24.89 -4.11 -4.55
N ASN A 115 -24.01 -4.03 -5.54
CA ASN A 115 -22.92 -5.01 -5.74
C ASN A 115 -21.61 -4.62 -5.03
N ALA A 116 -21.59 -3.51 -4.28
CA ALA A 116 -20.40 -3.01 -3.61
C ALA A 116 -20.52 -3.18 -2.09
N SER A 117 -20.05 -4.33 -1.61
CA SER A 117 -20.06 -4.72 -0.19
C SER A 117 -18.65 -5.02 0.34
N ALA A 118 -18.51 -5.24 1.65
CA ALA A 118 -17.24 -5.72 2.21
C ALA A 118 -16.83 -7.07 1.63
N GLU A 119 -17.77 -7.98 1.37
CA GLU A 119 -17.51 -9.27 0.74
C GLU A 119 -16.95 -9.11 -0.69
N ALA A 120 -17.47 -8.14 -1.45
CA ALA A 120 -16.93 -7.81 -2.77
C ALA A 120 -15.49 -7.28 -2.67
N ALA A 121 -15.20 -6.44 -1.68
CA ALA A 121 -13.85 -5.95 -1.43
C ALA A 121 -12.89 -7.09 -1.05
N LEU A 122 -13.31 -7.99 -0.15
CA LEU A 122 -12.52 -9.15 0.25
C LEU A 122 -12.27 -10.11 -0.91
N THR A 123 -13.28 -10.33 -1.77
CA THR A 123 -13.16 -11.16 -2.98
C THR A 123 -12.12 -10.57 -3.93
N MET A 124 -12.12 -9.25 -4.11
CA MET A 124 -11.10 -8.55 -4.91
C MET A 124 -9.70 -8.74 -4.33
N LEU A 125 -9.53 -8.49 -3.03
CA LEU A 125 -8.24 -8.61 -2.35
C LEU A 125 -7.67 -10.04 -2.43
N ALA A 126 -8.53 -11.06 -2.29
CA ALA A 126 -8.13 -12.46 -2.37
C ALA A 126 -7.66 -12.90 -3.77
N GLN A 127 -8.06 -12.19 -4.83
CA GLN A 127 -7.64 -12.49 -6.21
C GLN A 127 -6.32 -11.81 -6.61
N LEU A 128 -5.82 -10.89 -5.78
CA LEU A 128 -4.62 -10.10 -6.06
C LEU A 128 -3.39 -10.75 -5.43
N SER A 129 -2.22 -10.44 -6.01
CA SER A 129 -0.95 -10.76 -5.34
C SER A 129 -0.82 -9.97 -4.02
N PRO A 130 -0.01 -10.42 -3.06
CA PRO A 130 0.14 -9.74 -1.76
C PRO A 130 0.52 -8.25 -1.86
N ALA A 131 1.36 -7.87 -2.83
CA ALA A 131 1.69 -6.46 -3.05
C ALA A 131 0.49 -5.67 -3.62
N GLN A 132 -0.23 -6.25 -4.59
CA GLN A 132 -1.38 -5.61 -5.19
C GLN A 132 -2.58 -5.52 -4.24
N SER A 133 -2.73 -6.44 -3.29
CA SER A 133 -3.79 -6.35 -2.30
C SER A 133 -3.60 -5.13 -1.39
N GLY A 134 -2.36 -4.78 -1.04
CA GLY A 134 -2.03 -3.52 -0.36
C GLY A 134 -2.38 -2.28 -1.18
N GLU A 135 -1.97 -2.23 -2.46
CA GLU A 135 -2.34 -1.14 -3.39
C GLU A 135 -3.87 -0.96 -3.50
N ALA A 136 -4.61 -2.07 -3.65
CA ALA A 136 -6.08 -2.03 -3.73
C ALA A 136 -6.73 -1.59 -2.43
N LEU A 137 -6.23 -2.07 -1.28
CA LEU A 137 -6.72 -1.66 0.04
C LEU A 137 -6.52 -0.16 0.26
N HIS A 138 -5.43 0.39 -0.27
CA HIS A 138 -5.15 1.82 -0.28
C HIS A 138 -6.27 2.62 -0.96
N GLY A 139 -6.66 2.25 -2.18
CA GLY A 139 -7.75 2.91 -2.92
C GLY A 139 -9.11 2.73 -2.25
N LEU A 140 -9.36 1.53 -1.69
CA LEU A 140 -10.59 1.22 -0.96
C LEU A 140 -10.76 2.12 0.26
N LEU A 141 -9.76 2.18 1.14
CA LEU A 141 -9.84 2.97 2.38
C LEU A 141 -9.84 4.48 2.09
N ALA A 142 -9.14 4.94 1.05
CA ALA A 142 -9.16 6.35 0.65
C ALA A 142 -10.59 6.86 0.36
N LEU A 143 -11.50 6.01 -0.11
CA LEU A 143 -12.86 6.40 -0.49
C LEU A 143 -13.95 5.88 0.46
N ALA A 144 -13.80 4.67 0.97
CA ALA A 144 -14.81 3.91 1.70
C ALA A 144 -14.39 3.52 3.13
N ARG A 145 -13.45 4.26 3.76
CA ARG A 145 -12.97 3.94 5.13
C ARG A 145 -14.09 3.68 6.12
N HIS A 146 -15.15 4.50 6.14
CA HIS A 146 -16.22 4.38 7.12
C HIS A 146 -17.10 3.15 6.84
N GLN A 147 -17.38 2.89 5.55
CA GLN A 147 -18.15 1.73 5.13
C GLN A 147 -17.41 0.42 5.42
N LEU A 148 -16.08 0.38 5.35
CA LEU A 148 -15.28 -0.83 5.58
C LEU A 148 -14.92 -1.02 7.05
N ALA A 149 -14.37 0.00 7.71
CA ALA A 149 -13.85 -0.09 9.08
C ALA A 149 -14.94 -0.29 10.15
N CYS A 150 -16.21 -0.15 9.79
CA CYS A 150 -17.33 -0.43 10.70
C CYS A 150 -18.00 -1.79 10.46
N GLN A 151 -17.58 -2.57 9.47
CA GLN A 151 -18.22 -3.84 9.13
C GLN A 151 -17.51 -5.04 9.77
N PRO A 152 -18.18 -5.82 10.64
CA PRO A 152 -17.60 -7.04 11.21
C PRO A 152 -17.20 -8.08 10.15
N ALA A 153 -17.95 -8.16 9.04
CA ALA A 153 -17.64 -9.04 7.92
C ALA A 153 -16.29 -8.69 7.27
N PHE A 154 -15.95 -7.41 7.18
CA PHE A 154 -14.65 -6.96 6.68
C PHE A 154 -13.52 -7.41 7.60
N ILE A 155 -13.65 -7.22 8.92
CA ILE A 155 -12.64 -7.65 9.90
C ILE A 155 -12.42 -9.15 9.81
N ALA A 156 -13.49 -9.94 9.85
CA ALA A 156 -13.40 -11.40 9.80
C ALA A 156 -12.74 -11.90 8.49
N GLY A 157 -13.18 -11.36 7.35
CA GLY A 157 -12.61 -11.75 6.06
C GLY A 157 -11.18 -11.27 5.86
N PHE A 158 -10.84 -10.07 6.33
CA PHE A 158 -9.49 -9.53 6.21
C PHE A 158 -8.52 -10.25 7.14
N SER A 159 -8.93 -10.60 8.36
CA SER A 159 -8.19 -11.52 9.23
C SER A 159 -7.91 -12.84 8.51
N SER A 160 -8.93 -13.45 7.88
CA SER A 160 -8.73 -14.68 7.11
C SER A 160 -7.73 -14.50 5.95
N HIS A 161 -7.80 -13.38 5.24
CA HIS A 161 -6.86 -13.04 4.17
C HIS A 161 -5.43 -12.90 4.70
N LEU A 162 -5.24 -12.18 5.80
CA LEU A 162 -3.93 -12.05 6.45
C LEU A 162 -3.38 -13.42 6.86
N ASN A 163 -4.23 -14.31 7.38
CA ASN A 163 -3.81 -15.63 7.86
C ASN A 163 -3.35 -16.56 6.75
N GLN A 164 -3.89 -16.38 5.53
CA GLN A 164 -3.48 -17.14 4.36
C GLN A 164 -2.11 -16.72 3.83
N LEU A 165 -1.62 -15.52 4.18
CA LEU A 165 -0.30 -15.06 3.76
C LEU A 165 0.80 -15.82 4.51
N SER A 166 1.81 -16.29 3.76
CA SER A 166 3.07 -16.74 4.34
C SER A 166 3.76 -15.58 5.07
N GLU A 167 4.74 -15.86 5.91
CA GLU A 167 5.48 -14.81 6.61
C GLU A 167 6.23 -13.89 5.64
N ALA A 168 6.85 -14.46 4.61
CA ALA A 168 7.53 -13.71 3.56
C ALA A 168 6.54 -12.83 2.77
N ASP A 169 5.37 -13.37 2.40
CA ASP A 169 4.35 -12.61 1.68
C ASP A 169 3.75 -11.49 2.53
N PHE A 170 3.56 -11.74 3.83
CA PHE A 170 3.10 -10.72 4.77
C PHE A 170 4.12 -9.58 4.89
N ILE A 171 5.40 -9.88 5.09
CA ILE A 171 6.46 -8.85 5.14
C ILE A 171 6.56 -8.09 3.81
N ASN A 172 6.37 -8.77 2.68
CA ASN A 172 6.33 -8.15 1.36
C ASN A 172 5.10 -7.25 1.16
N ALA A 173 3.95 -7.56 1.77
CA ALA A 173 2.74 -6.73 1.67
C ALA A 173 2.69 -5.62 2.73
N LEU A 174 3.39 -5.79 3.85
CA LEU A 174 3.23 -4.99 5.06
C LEU A 174 3.35 -3.47 4.84
N PRO A 175 4.33 -2.93 4.09
CA PRO A 175 4.41 -1.49 3.84
C PRO A 175 3.17 -0.90 3.17
N ASP A 176 2.62 -1.55 2.14
CA ASP A 176 1.40 -1.08 1.47
C ASP A 176 0.17 -1.24 2.38
N LEU A 177 0.09 -2.32 3.15
CA LEU A 177 -0.97 -2.52 4.15
C LEU A 177 -0.93 -1.44 5.25
N ARG A 178 0.28 -1.11 5.73
CA ARG A 178 0.53 -0.09 6.74
C ARG A 178 0.14 1.30 6.22
N ALA A 179 0.60 1.62 5.01
CA ALA A 179 0.30 2.88 4.36
C ALA A 179 -1.21 2.98 4.07
N ALA A 180 -1.89 1.89 3.71
CA ALA A 180 -3.34 1.87 3.52
C ALA A 180 -4.08 2.20 4.81
N MET A 181 -3.63 1.70 5.97
CA MET A 181 -4.22 2.05 7.26
C MET A 181 -3.98 3.51 7.68
N ALA A 182 -3.02 4.23 7.09
CA ALA A 182 -2.85 5.66 7.34
C ALA A 182 -4.07 6.50 6.89
N TRP A 183 -4.94 5.93 6.04
CA TRP A 183 -6.24 6.52 5.68
C TRP A 183 -7.26 6.52 6.84
N LEU A 184 -7.03 5.68 7.86
CA LEU A 184 -7.79 5.67 9.11
C LEU A 184 -7.08 6.55 10.15
N PRO A 185 -7.76 7.62 10.64
CA PRO A 185 -7.25 8.40 11.77
C PRO A 185 -6.91 7.53 12.98
N PRO A 186 -6.00 7.96 13.89
CA PRO A 186 -5.62 7.19 15.07
C PRO A 186 -6.80 6.67 15.89
N ARG A 187 -7.86 7.47 16.03
CA ARG A 187 -9.10 7.05 16.70
C ARG A 187 -9.82 5.90 15.97
N GLU A 188 -9.94 5.99 14.65
CA GLU A 188 -10.57 4.94 13.84
C GLU A 188 -9.73 3.66 13.85
N ARG A 189 -8.39 3.76 13.81
CA ARG A 189 -7.48 2.61 13.97
C ARG A 189 -7.62 1.96 15.35
N GLY A 190 -7.76 2.76 16.41
CA GLY A 190 -8.03 2.26 17.76
C GLY A 190 -9.38 1.54 17.86
N THR A 191 -10.44 2.07 17.24
CA THR A 191 -11.74 1.40 17.16
C THR A 191 -11.63 0.07 16.39
N LEU A 192 -10.92 0.07 15.25
CA LEU A 192 -10.68 -1.14 14.46
C LEU A 192 -9.95 -2.20 15.29
N ALA A 193 -8.95 -1.80 16.08
CA ALA A 193 -8.23 -2.68 16.99
C ALA A 193 -9.16 -3.34 18.04
N HIS A 194 -10.14 -2.62 18.58
CA HIS A 194 -11.13 -3.21 19.48
C HIS A 194 -12.04 -4.22 18.76
N GLN A 195 -12.49 -3.91 17.54
CA GLN A 195 -13.28 -4.84 16.74
C GLN A 195 -12.51 -6.12 16.38
N VAL A 196 -11.19 -6.02 16.18
CA VAL A 196 -10.31 -7.18 16.00
C VAL A 196 -10.31 -8.04 17.27
N LEU A 197 -10.20 -7.46 18.47
CA LEU A 197 -10.31 -8.22 19.72
C LEU A 197 -11.69 -8.86 19.90
N GLU A 198 -12.77 -8.17 19.53
CA GLU A 198 -14.13 -8.73 19.54
C GLU A 198 -14.25 -9.92 18.60
N HIS A 199 -13.68 -9.83 17.39
CA HIS A 199 -13.67 -10.92 16.42
C HIS A 199 -12.99 -12.18 16.97
N TYR A 200 -11.86 -12.01 17.66
CA TYR A 200 -11.13 -13.10 18.32
C TYR A 200 -11.71 -13.50 19.68
N GLN A 201 -12.83 -12.88 20.12
CA GLN A 201 -13.47 -13.13 21.42
C GLN A 201 -12.57 -12.80 22.64
N LEU A 202 -11.65 -11.85 22.46
CA LEU A 202 -10.68 -11.41 23.47
C LEU A 202 -11.01 -10.05 24.08
N ALA A 203 -12.14 -9.44 23.71
CA ALA A 203 -12.55 -8.10 24.17
C ALA A 203 -12.73 -7.98 25.70
N GLN A 204 -12.91 -9.11 26.41
CA GLN A 204 -13.05 -9.12 27.87
C GLN A 204 -11.71 -9.15 28.61
N LEU A 205 -10.59 -9.38 27.91
CA LEU A 205 -9.28 -9.39 28.53
C LEU A 205 -8.82 -7.96 28.84
N PRO A 206 -8.31 -7.69 30.06
CA PRO A 206 -7.74 -6.39 30.35
C PRO A 206 -6.53 -6.15 29.45
N VAL A 207 -6.41 -4.93 28.90
CA VAL A 207 -5.30 -4.50 28.04
C VAL A 207 -3.94 -4.84 28.67
N SER A 208 -3.80 -4.71 29.99
CA SER A 208 -2.59 -5.07 30.72
C SER A 208 -2.20 -6.54 30.59
N ALA A 209 -3.15 -7.47 30.43
CA ALA A 209 -2.89 -8.88 30.19
C ALA A 209 -2.40 -9.15 28.76
N LEU A 210 -2.89 -8.38 27.78
CA LEU A 210 -2.45 -8.46 26.38
C LEU A 210 -1.07 -7.81 26.15
N GLN A 211 -0.74 -6.80 26.96
CA GLN A 211 0.49 -6.02 26.86
C GLN A 211 1.59 -6.45 27.83
N MET A 212 1.31 -7.36 28.77
CA MET A 212 2.31 -7.77 29.75
C MET A 212 3.55 -8.26 28.99
N PRO A 213 4.71 -7.58 29.12
CA PRO A 213 5.93 -8.09 28.53
C PRO A 213 6.22 -9.41 29.23
N LEU A 214 6.04 -10.52 28.51
CA LEU A 214 6.49 -11.82 28.97
C LEU A 214 8.02 -11.71 29.08
N HIS A 215 8.52 -11.47 30.29
CA HIS A 215 9.94 -11.50 30.60
C HIS A 215 10.37 -12.96 30.57
N CYS A 216 10.47 -13.52 29.36
CA CYS A 216 10.95 -14.87 29.16
C CYS A 216 12.47 -14.83 29.15
N PRO A 217 13.16 -15.49 30.10
CA PRO A 217 14.61 -15.62 30.01
C PRO A 217 14.97 -16.25 28.66
N PRO A 218 16.16 -15.97 28.10
CA PRO A 218 16.54 -16.46 26.77
C PRO A 218 16.46 -17.98 26.65
N GLN A 219 16.64 -18.72 27.75
CA GLN A 219 16.40 -20.17 27.77
C GLN A 219 14.92 -20.55 27.58
N ALA A 220 13.99 -19.76 28.11
CA ALA A 220 12.55 -19.98 27.92
C ALA A 220 12.12 -19.61 26.50
N ILE A 221 12.67 -18.56 25.88
CA ILE A 221 12.40 -18.24 24.48
C ILE A 221 12.91 -19.36 23.56
N ALA A 222 14.15 -19.81 23.79
CA ALA A 222 14.72 -20.94 23.04
C ALA A 222 13.88 -22.21 23.23
N HIS A 223 13.40 -22.48 24.46
CA HIS A 223 12.52 -23.60 24.74
C HIS A 223 11.17 -23.49 24.03
N HIS A 224 10.53 -22.31 24.01
CA HIS A 224 9.27 -22.10 23.28
C HIS A 224 9.46 -22.14 21.76
N GLN A 225 10.57 -21.62 21.22
CA GLN A 225 10.92 -21.79 19.81
C GLN A 225 11.18 -23.27 19.46
N GLN A 226 11.78 -24.03 20.39
CA GLN A 226 11.98 -25.46 20.21
C GLN A 226 10.65 -26.21 20.27
N LEU A 227 9.72 -25.81 21.16
CA LEU A 227 8.35 -26.31 21.19
C LEU A 227 7.58 -25.94 19.94
N GLU A 228 7.75 -24.74 19.39
CA GLU A 228 7.11 -24.29 18.16
C GLU A 228 7.66 -25.03 16.94
N GLN A 229 8.99 -25.21 16.85
CA GLN A 229 9.63 -26.02 15.81
C GLN A 229 9.26 -27.50 15.93
N GLN A 230 9.15 -28.03 17.15
CA GLN A 230 8.66 -29.38 17.41
C GLN A 230 7.17 -29.51 17.10
N ALA A 231 6.35 -28.48 17.37
CA ALA A 231 4.94 -28.41 16.99
C ALA A 231 4.76 -28.33 15.47
N LEU A 232 5.62 -27.58 14.77
CA LEU A 232 5.67 -27.52 13.31
C LEU A 232 6.12 -28.85 12.70
N ALA A 233 7.08 -29.54 13.34
CA ALA A 233 7.50 -30.88 12.95
C ALA A 233 6.42 -31.94 13.27
N SER A 234 5.70 -31.79 14.38
CA SER A 234 4.66 -32.72 14.81
C SER A 234 3.29 -32.46 14.16
N LEU A 235 3.08 -31.29 13.55
CA LEU A 235 2.00 -31.05 12.58
C LEU A 235 2.12 -32.00 11.37
N GLN A 236 3.31 -32.59 11.14
CA GLN A 236 3.51 -33.67 10.18
C GLN A 236 3.16 -35.06 10.73
N THR A 237 3.01 -35.22 12.07
CA THR A 237 2.77 -36.51 12.74
C THR A 237 1.47 -36.59 13.57
N GLY A 238 0.72 -35.50 13.76
CA GLY A 238 -0.70 -35.51 14.12
C GLY A 238 -1.07 -35.60 15.61
N GLU A 239 -0.22 -35.16 16.55
CA GLU A 239 -0.53 -35.19 17.99
C GLU A 239 -0.44 -33.79 18.62
N PHE A 240 -1.57 -33.07 18.78
CA PHE A 240 -1.67 -31.83 19.58
C PHE A 240 -3.05 -31.60 20.19
N SER A 241 -3.11 -30.90 21.33
CA SER A 241 -4.34 -30.32 21.88
C SER A 241 -4.76 -29.11 21.04
N MET A 242 -6.01 -29.10 20.56
CA MET A 242 -6.58 -28.01 19.75
C MET A 242 -6.55 -26.63 20.45
N SER A 243 -6.45 -26.57 21.78
CA SER A 243 -6.43 -25.32 22.53
C SER A 243 -5.12 -24.55 22.39
N GLU A 244 -3.98 -25.23 22.48
CA GLU A 244 -2.64 -24.60 22.45
C GLU A 244 -2.30 -24.08 21.06
N LEU A 245 -2.71 -24.81 20.01
CA LEU A 245 -2.60 -24.34 18.63
C LEU A 245 -3.43 -23.08 18.37
N ASN A 246 -4.62 -22.99 18.97
CA ASN A 246 -5.49 -21.83 18.81
C ASN A 246 -4.91 -20.57 19.49
N ASP A 247 -4.27 -20.72 20.66
CA ASP A 247 -3.64 -19.60 21.38
C ASP A 247 -2.38 -19.06 20.66
N LEU A 248 -1.57 -19.93 20.07
CA LEU A 248 -0.41 -19.52 19.26
C LEU A 248 -0.82 -18.83 17.96
N LEU A 249 -1.82 -19.38 17.26
CA LEU A 249 -2.35 -18.77 16.04
C LEU A 249 -2.94 -17.40 16.34
N THR A 250 -3.82 -17.28 17.34
CA THR A 250 -4.38 -15.98 17.73
C THR A 250 -3.32 -14.96 18.10
N THR A 251 -2.24 -15.34 18.79
CA THR A 251 -1.13 -14.43 19.10
C THR A 251 -0.45 -13.87 17.85
N ARG A 252 -0.14 -14.75 16.87
CA ARG A 252 0.46 -14.35 15.60
C ARG A 252 -0.46 -13.42 14.79
N GLU A 253 -1.75 -13.72 14.80
CA GLU A 253 -2.75 -12.96 14.06
C GLU A 253 -2.92 -11.54 14.62
N LEU A 254 -2.96 -11.42 15.95
CA LEU A 254 -2.97 -10.14 16.63
C LEU A 254 -1.69 -9.34 16.38
N GLN A 255 -0.52 -9.98 16.30
CA GLN A 255 0.73 -9.31 15.94
C GLN A 255 0.69 -8.75 14.51
N ARG A 256 0.15 -9.49 13.54
CA ARG A 256 -0.04 -9.00 12.16
C ARG A 256 -0.94 -7.78 12.12
N TRP A 257 -2.06 -7.82 12.83
CA TRP A 257 -2.94 -6.67 12.99
C TRP A 257 -2.24 -5.48 13.68
N ARG A 258 -1.46 -5.74 14.74
CA ARG A 258 -0.71 -4.71 15.45
C ARG A 258 0.34 -4.04 14.57
N LEU A 259 1.03 -4.79 13.71
CA LEU A 259 1.98 -4.25 12.73
C LEU A 259 1.28 -3.39 11.67
N ILE A 260 0.13 -3.82 11.16
CA ILE A 260 -0.63 -3.07 10.14
C ILE A 260 -1.24 -1.78 10.72
N LEU A 261 -1.79 -1.83 11.94
CA LEU A 261 -2.46 -0.69 12.58
C LEU A 261 -1.48 0.28 13.25
N GLY A 262 -0.37 -0.21 13.78
CA GLY A 262 0.69 0.62 14.34
C GLY A 262 0.48 1.11 15.75
N GLU A 263 1.16 2.21 16.09
CA GLU A 263 1.12 2.87 17.40
C GLU A 263 -0.32 3.10 17.91
N ALA A 264 -1.25 3.43 17.00
CA ALA A 264 -2.66 3.62 17.35
C ALA A 264 -3.34 2.37 17.95
N ALA A 265 -2.79 1.18 17.71
CA ALA A 265 -3.24 -0.08 18.28
C ALA A 265 -2.34 -0.59 19.41
N GLU A 266 -1.28 0.13 19.78
CA GLU A 266 -0.36 -0.26 20.86
C GLU A 266 -1.07 -0.42 22.19
N THR A 267 -1.96 0.52 22.51
CA THR A 267 -2.74 0.53 23.74
C THR A 267 -3.86 -0.51 23.80
N THR A 268 -4.05 -1.30 22.75
CA THR A 268 -5.24 -2.17 22.61
C THR A 268 -4.87 -3.59 22.26
N LEU A 269 -4.02 -3.80 21.26
CA LEU A 269 -3.60 -5.14 20.83
C LEU A 269 -2.41 -5.65 21.66
N CYS A 270 -2.01 -6.89 21.39
CA CYS A 270 -0.91 -7.55 22.08
C CYS A 270 0.43 -6.82 21.92
N GLY A 271 1.33 -7.06 22.87
CA GLY A 271 2.71 -6.62 22.77
C GLY A 271 3.43 -7.25 21.57
N LEU A 272 4.26 -6.45 20.90
CA LEU A 272 5.17 -6.92 19.85
C LEU A 272 6.44 -7.51 20.47
N ASP A 273 6.94 -8.59 19.87
CA ASP A 273 8.30 -9.08 20.13
C ASP A 273 9.35 -8.06 19.66
N ASP A 274 10.62 -8.28 20.01
CA ASP A 274 11.65 -7.27 19.74
C ASP A 274 11.91 -7.04 18.25
N ASN A 275 11.71 -8.07 17.41
CA ASN A 275 11.85 -7.93 15.95
C ASN A 275 10.66 -7.17 15.34
N ALA A 276 9.42 -7.55 15.66
CA ALA A 276 8.23 -6.84 15.18
C ALA A 276 8.18 -5.40 15.71
N ARG A 277 8.71 -5.12 16.90
CA ARG A 277 8.82 -3.75 17.42
C ARG A 277 9.77 -2.89 16.57
N GLN A 278 10.90 -3.45 16.13
CA GLN A 278 11.83 -2.75 15.22
C GLN A 278 11.19 -2.49 13.85
N ILE A 279 10.46 -3.48 13.32
CA ILE A 279 9.66 -3.35 12.09
C ILE A 279 8.62 -2.24 12.24
N ASP A 280 7.83 -2.24 13.31
CA ASP A 280 6.80 -1.22 13.56
C ASP A 280 7.40 0.18 13.64
N HIS A 281 8.51 0.33 14.35
CA HIS A 281 9.20 1.61 14.51
C HIS A 281 9.77 2.13 13.17
N ALA A 282 10.36 1.26 12.36
CA ALA A 282 10.88 1.62 11.04
C ALA A 282 9.75 2.04 10.07
N LEU A 283 8.58 1.40 10.16
CA LEU A 283 7.40 1.72 9.35
C LEU A 283 6.69 2.98 9.83
N GLU A 284 6.50 3.19 11.13
CA GLU A 284 5.88 4.41 11.67
C GLU A 284 6.77 5.63 11.39
N TRP A 285 8.10 5.49 11.38
CA TRP A 285 8.98 6.59 11.00
C TRP A 285 8.71 7.13 9.59
N LEU A 286 8.40 6.23 8.63
CA LEU A 286 8.10 6.59 7.25
C LEU A 286 6.64 7.00 7.08
N TYR A 287 5.71 6.08 7.36
CA TYR A 287 4.27 6.25 7.10
C TYR A 287 3.55 7.11 8.14
N GLY A 288 4.18 7.36 9.30
CA GLY A 288 3.68 8.30 10.30
C GLY A 288 3.75 9.75 9.87
N ARG A 289 4.59 10.07 8.87
CA ARG A 289 4.82 11.41 8.31
C ARG A 289 3.81 11.81 7.23
N ASP A 290 2.77 11.01 7.01
CA ASP A 290 1.84 11.22 5.91
C ASP A 290 1.22 12.64 5.94
N PRO A 291 1.43 13.47 4.90
CA PRO A 291 0.95 14.84 4.85
C PRO A 291 -0.58 14.94 4.90
N GLU A 292 -1.30 13.88 4.54
CA GLU A 292 -2.76 13.86 4.66
C GLU A 292 -3.23 13.75 6.12
N ARG A 293 -2.42 13.22 7.04
CA ARG A 293 -2.73 13.29 8.49
C ARG A 293 -2.82 14.75 8.94
N LEU A 294 -1.87 15.58 8.50
CA LEU A 294 -1.82 17.01 8.83
C LEU A 294 -3.02 17.78 8.23
N GLN A 295 -3.38 17.51 6.98
CA GLN A 295 -4.55 18.14 6.34
C GLN A 295 -5.88 17.76 7.01
N ARG A 296 -5.98 16.54 7.57
CA ARG A 296 -7.15 16.06 8.32
C ARG A 296 -7.18 16.52 9.79
N GLY A 297 -6.24 17.39 10.20
CA GLY A 297 -6.19 17.96 11.54
C GLY A 297 -5.65 17.01 12.62
N GLU A 298 -5.00 15.92 12.22
CA GLU A 298 -4.37 14.98 13.14
C GLU A 298 -3.08 15.60 13.66
N ARG A 299 -3.09 16.09 14.91
CA ARG A 299 -1.87 16.45 15.63
C ARG A 299 -1.22 15.17 16.14
N SER A 300 0.02 14.88 15.70
CA SER A 300 0.85 13.85 16.32
C SER A 300 1.18 14.28 17.76
N GLY A 301 0.41 13.78 18.72
CA GLY A 301 0.65 13.93 20.14
C GLY A 301 1.50 12.77 20.67
N GLY A 302 2.76 12.70 20.24
CA GLY A 302 3.73 11.72 20.76
C GLY A 302 4.83 12.42 21.54
N LEU A 303 4.91 12.15 22.85
CA LEU A 303 6.05 12.53 23.68
C LEU A 303 7.25 11.62 23.35
N GLY A 304 8.16 12.10 22.51
CA GLY A 304 9.60 11.90 22.66
C GLY A 304 10.14 10.47 22.83
N GLY A 305 9.76 9.52 21.98
CA GLY A 305 10.66 8.40 21.64
C GLY A 305 11.72 8.89 20.66
N SER A 306 12.97 8.44 20.79
CA SER A 306 14.08 8.82 19.91
C SER A 306 13.71 8.65 18.43
N ASN A 307 13.32 9.74 17.77
CA ASN A 307 13.02 9.73 16.35
C ASN A 307 14.28 9.29 15.61
N LEU A 308 14.21 8.16 14.89
CA LEU A 308 15.30 7.71 14.03
C LEU A 308 15.75 8.86 13.15
N THR A 309 17.06 9.00 12.98
CA THR A 309 17.61 9.82 11.91
C THR A 309 17.51 9.06 10.58
N THR A 310 17.53 9.77 9.45
CA THR A 310 17.51 9.14 8.12
C THR A 310 18.58 8.04 7.95
N PRO A 311 19.84 8.22 8.39
CA PRO A 311 20.85 7.16 8.31
C PRO A 311 20.58 5.96 9.23
N GLU A 312 20.02 6.18 10.43
CA GLU A 312 19.63 5.09 11.32
C GLU A 312 18.47 4.28 10.74
N TRP A 313 17.49 4.97 10.14
CA TRP A 313 16.36 4.33 9.47
C TRP A 313 16.81 3.44 8.30
N ILE A 314 17.73 3.90 7.45
CA ILE A 314 18.30 3.10 6.35
C ILE A 314 18.99 1.83 6.89
N ASN A 315 19.80 1.97 7.94
CA ASN A 315 20.44 0.81 8.57
C ASN A 315 19.41 -0.18 9.14
N SER A 316 18.35 0.32 9.77
CA SER A 316 17.27 -0.51 10.29
C SER A 316 16.57 -1.29 9.18
N ILE A 317 16.13 -0.63 8.09
CA ILE A 317 15.39 -1.34 7.04
C ILE A 317 16.25 -2.36 6.31
N HIS A 318 17.56 -2.10 6.14
CA HIS A 318 18.52 -3.04 5.54
C HIS A 318 18.74 -4.31 6.38
N THR A 319 18.48 -4.23 7.68
CA THR A 319 18.58 -5.38 8.60
C THR A 319 17.27 -6.14 8.72
N LEU A 320 16.14 -5.44 8.64
CA LEU A 320 14.81 -5.97 8.99
C LEU A 320 14.05 -6.54 7.79
N PHE A 321 14.34 -6.07 6.58
CA PHE A 321 13.50 -6.35 5.41
C PHE A 321 14.27 -7.01 4.25
N PRO A 322 13.59 -7.81 3.42
CA PRO A 322 14.18 -8.31 2.19
C PRO A 322 14.39 -7.17 1.16
N GLN A 323 15.31 -7.39 0.21
CA GLN A 323 15.71 -6.41 -0.81
C GLN A 323 14.52 -5.73 -1.51
N GLN A 324 13.51 -6.51 -1.92
CA GLN A 324 12.33 -5.98 -2.61
C GLN A 324 11.55 -4.95 -1.75
N VAL A 325 11.51 -5.16 -0.43
CA VAL A 325 10.83 -4.26 0.50
C VAL A 325 11.68 -3.03 0.78
N ILE A 326 13.00 -3.18 0.91
CA ILE A 326 13.95 -2.07 1.05
C ILE A 326 13.78 -1.09 -0.12
N GLU A 327 13.84 -1.61 -1.35
CA GLU A 327 13.72 -0.80 -2.57
C GLU A 327 12.40 -0.02 -2.64
N ARG A 328 11.31 -0.61 -2.15
CA ARG A 328 10.01 0.07 -2.06
C ARG A 328 10.02 1.15 -0.97
N LEU A 329 10.50 0.83 0.24
CA LEU A 329 10.54 1.79 1.34
C LEU A 329 11.42 3.01 1.00
N GLU A 330 12.57 2.79 0.37
CA GLU A 330 13.46 3.86 -0.10
C GLU A 330 12.82 4.70 -1.21
N SER A 331 12.12 4.05 -2.16
CA SER A 331 11.34 4.73 -3.20
C SER A 331 10.25 5.62 -2.60
N ASP A 332 9.45 5.07 -1.68
CA ASP A 332 8.38 5.79 -0.99
C ASP A 332 8.94 7.00 -0.24
N ALA A 333 10.03 6.81 0.50
CA ALA A 333 10.68 7.88 1.26
C ALA A 333 11.03 9.08 0.37
N VAL A 334 11.65 8.85 -0.78
CA VAL A 334 12.08 9.93 -1.67
C VAL A 334 10.94 10.47 -2.52
N LEU A 335 10.19 9.59 -3.19
CA LEU A 335 9.24 9.99 -4.23
C LEU A 335 7.87 10.37 -3.65
N ARG A 336 7.38 9.64 -2.64
CA ARG A 336 6.05 9.86 -2.07
C ARG A 336 6.06 10.81 -0.89
N TYR A 337 7.02 10.65 0.01
CA TYR A 337 7.11 11.43 1.25
C TYR A 337 8.12 12.59 1.20
N GLY A 338 8.87 12.74 0.10
CA GLY A 338 9.77 13.87 -0.11
C GLY A 338 10.94 13.93 0.89
N ILE A 339 11.36 12.80 1.45
CA ILE A 339 12.52 12.68 2.34
C ILE A 339 13.78 12.67 1.49
N GLU A 340 14.15 13.85 0.99
CA GLU A 340 15.27 14.04 0.06
C GLU A 340 16.62 13.66 0.69
N ASP A 341 16.75 13.77 2.02
CA ASP A 341 17.93 13.38 2.80
C ASP A 341 18.41 11.95 2.51
N VAL A 342 17.52 11.05 2.10
CA VAL A 342 17.87 9.66 1.73
C VAL A 342 18.85 9.63 0.54
N VAL A 343 18.72 10.58 -0.39
CA VAL A 343 19.52 10.62 -1.63
C VAL A 343 20.44 11.83 -1.73
N THR A 344 20.31 12.82 -0.84
CA THR A 344 21.19 14.01 -0.81
C THR A 344 22.33 13.87 0.20
N ASN A 345 22.27 12.92 1.13
CA ASN A 345 23.33 12.66 2.09
C ASN A 345 24.33 11.61 1.56
N LEU A 346 25.62 11.97 1.50
CA LEU A 346 26.69 11.09 1.03
C LEU A 346 26.78 9.81 1.87
N ASP A 347 26.75 9.94 3.20
CA ASP A 347 26.86 8.80 4.12
C ASP A 347 25.68 7.83 3.96
N VAL A 348 24.52 8.33 3.54
CA VAL A 348 23.33 7.52 3.29
C VAL A 348 23.44 6.82 1.94
N LEU A 349 23.77 7.56 0.88
CA LEU A 349 23.95 7.00 -0.47
C LEU A 349 24.98 5.87 -0.51
N GLU A 350 26.09 6.00 0.24
CA GLU A 350 27.13 4.97 0.26
C GLU A 350 26.70 3.68 0.99
N ARG A 351 25.64 3.73 1.80
CA ARG A 351 25.06 2.57 2.48
C ARG A 351 23.96 1.90 1.65
N MET A 352 23.37 2.62 0.69
CA MET A 352 22.27 2.11 -0.13
C MET A 352 22.78 1.14 -1.20
N GLN A 353 21.95 0.14 -1.51
CA GLN A 353 22.25 -0.81 -2.57
C GLN A 353 21.79 -0.25 -3.94
N PRO A 354 22.55 -0.48 -5.02
CA PRO A 354 22.13 -0.12 -6.36
C PRO A 354 20.79 -0.79 -6.73
N SER A 355 19.79 0.01 -7.10
CA SER A 355 18.47 -0.49 -7.51
C SER A 355 17.82 0.41 -8.56
N GLU A 356 16.84 -0.13 -9.31
CA GLU A 356 16.05 0.65 -10.28
C GLU A 356 15.26 1.77 -9.60
N SER A 357 14.75 1.51 -8.39
CA SER A 357 14.08 2.48 -7.52
C SER A 357 14.99 3.64 -7.13
N LEU A 358 16.22 3.34 -6.71
CA LEU A 358 17.23 4.35 -6.36
C LEU A 358 17.65 5.17 -7.59
N LEU A 359 17.82 4.54 -8.76
CA LEU A 359 18.07 5.24 -10.01
C LEU A 359 16.96 6.27 -10.30
N ARG A 360 15.69 5.87 -10.20
CA ARG A 360 14.55 6.78 -10.38
C ARG A 360 14.58 7.92 -9.38
N ALA A 361 14.80 7.62 -8.10
CA ALA A 361 14.90 8.60 -7.03
C ALA A 361 16.00 9.65 -7.31
N VAL A 362 17.22 9.20 -7.62
CA VAL A 362 18.37 10.07 -7.95
C VAL A 362 18.09 10.96 -9.16
N LEU A 363 17.49 10.42 -10.23
CA LEU A 363 17.17 11.20 -11.43
C LEU A 363 16.17 12.33 -11.14
N HIS A 364 15.22 12.10 -10.24
CA HIS A 364 14.25 13.10 -9.80
C HIS A 364 14.85 14.16 -8.88
N THR A 365 15.82 13.83 -8.04
CA THR A 365 16.41 14.75 -7.02
C THR A 365 17.79 15.30 -7.39
N LYS A 366 18.30 15.00 -8.59
CA LYS A 366 19.63 15.42 -9.08
C LYS A 366 19.96 16.92 -8.91
N HIS A 367 18.95 17.77 -8.90
CA HIS A 367 19.09 19.22 -8.80
C HIS A 367 19.32 19.74 -7.38
N LEU A 368 19.17 18.86 -6.38
CA LEU A 368 19.30 19.16 -4.96
C LEU A 368 20.62 18.67 -4.36
N MET A 369 21.44 17.97 -5.16
CA MET A 369 22.68 17.33 -4.70
C MET A 369 23.90 18.21 -4.95
N ASN A 370 24.87 18.18 -4.01
CA ASN A 370 26.17 18.80 -4.21
C ASN A 370 27.06 17.97 -5.18
N PRO A 371 28.19 18.50 -5.68
CA PRO A 371 29.03 17.78 -6.64
C PRO A 371 29.60 16.44 -6.14
N GLU A 372 29.86 16.31 -4.84
CA GLU A 372 30.40 15.11 -4.21
C GLU A 372 29.36 13.99 -4.15
N VAL A 373 28.16 14.30 -3.67
CA VAL A 373 26.98 13.42 -3.65
C VAL A 373 26.63 13.00 -5.08
N LEU A 374 26.68 13.92 -6.05
CA LEU A 374 26.46 13.58 -7.46
C LEU A 374 27.51 12.62 -8.02
N ALA A 375 28.76 12.70 -7.57
CA ALA A 375 29.80 11.74 -7.96
C ALA A 375 29.53 10.34 -7.36
N ALA A 376 29.09 10.26 -6.10
CA ALA A 376 28.67 9.00 -5.50
C ALA A 376 27.44 8.41 -6.21
N ALA A 377 26.41 9.23 -6.43
CA ALA A 377 25.20 8.85 -7.15
C ALA A 377 25.52 8.35 -8.58
N ARG A 378 26.45 8.99 -9.31
CA ARG A 378 26.89 8.53 -10.64
C ARG A 378 27.49 7.13 -10.63
N ARG A 379 28.28 6.77 -9.60
CA ARG A 379 28.84 5.42 -9.46
C ARG A 379 27.73 4.38 -9.33
N ILE A 380 26.74 4.65 -8.47
CA ILE A 380 25.57 3.78 -8.27
C ILE A 380 24.77 3.66 -9.57
N VAL A 381 24.48 4.78 -10.24
CA VAL A 381 23.74 4.80 -11.51
C VAL A 381 24.44 3.97 -12.59
N CYS A 382 25.76 4.09 -12.73
CA CYS A 382 26.52 3.28 -13.69
C CYS A 382 26.35 1.77 -13.42
N GLN A 383 26.42 1.34 -12.16
CA GLN A 383 26.23 -0.07 -11.78
C GLN A 383 24.82 -0.55 -12.13
N VAL A 384 23.78 0.20 -11.76
CA VAL A 384 22.39 -0.16 -12.08
C VAL A 384 22.17 -0.26 -13.60
N VAL A 385 22.69 0.70 -14.37
CA VAL A 385 22.56 0.68 -15.84
C VAL A 385 23.30 -0.51 -16.45
N GLU A 386 24.48 -0.86 -15.94
CA GLU A 386 25.22 -2.05 -16.37
C GLU A 386 24.43 -3.34 -16.10
N GLU A 387 23.84 -3.46 -14.92
CA GLU A 387 22.99 -4.61 -14.54
C GLU A 387 21.73 -4.72 -15.41
N ILE A 388 21.03 -3.60 -15.63
CA ILE A 388 19.86 -3.55 -16.53
C ILE A 388 20.26 -3.96 -17.95
N MET A 389 21.36 -3.41 -18.47
CA MET A 389 21.86 -3.72 -19.81
C MET A 389 22.26 -5.19 -19.93
N ALA A 390 22.87 -5.78 -18.90
CA ALA A 390 23.22 -7.20 -18.87
C ALA A 390 21.97 -8.09 -18.89
N ARG A 391 20.93 -7.75 -18.11
CA ARG A 391 19.64 -8.47 -18.08
C ARG A 391 18.92 -8.38 -19.43
N LEU A 392 18.77 -7.18 -19.97
CA LEU A 392 18.14 -6.94 -21.28
C LEU A 392 18.89 -7.66 -22.40
N ALA A 393 20.22 -7.66 -22.39
CA ALA A 393 21.00 -8.37 -23.40
C ALA A 393 20.74 -9.89 -23.39
N LYS A 394 20.47 -10.49 -22.22
CA LYS A 394 20.11 -11.91 -22.08
C LYS A 394 18.72 -12.19 -22.64
N GLU A 395 17.73 -11.37 -22.30
CA GLU A 395 16.34 -11.50 -22.77
C GLU A 395 16.24 -11.30 -24.29
N VAL A 396 16.88 -10.26 -24.82
CA VAL A 396 16.99 -9.99 -26.26
C VAL A 396 17.66 -11.17 -26.96
N ARG A 397 18.81 -11.66 -26.47
CA ARG A 397 19.45 -12.85 -27.06
C ARG A 397 18.54 -14.07 -27.03
N GLN A 398 17.81 -14.33 -25.95
CA GLN A 398 16.87 -15.45 -25.88
C GLN A 398 15.72 -15.31 -26.88
N ALA A 399 15.09 -14.14 -26.97
CA ALA A 399 14.01 -13.85 -27.89
C ALA A 399 14.44 -13.95 -29.37
N PHE A 400 15.65 -13.49 -29.69
CA PHE A 400 16.20 -13.57 -31.05
C PHE A 400 16.90 -14.91 -31.37
N SER A 401 17.24 -15.73 -30.37
CA SER A 401 17.82 -17.07 -30.54
C SER A 401 16.79 -18.19 -30.73
N GLY A 402 15.52 -17.82 -30.99
CA GLY A 402 14.40 -18.74 -31.23
C GLY A 402 14.83 -20.01 -31.96
N VAL A 403 14.39 -21.15 -31.42
CA VAL A 403 14.82 -22.52 -31.74
C VAL A 403 15.32 -22.63 -33.17
N ARG A 404 16.63 -22.80 -33.34
CA ARG A 404 17.24 -23.14 -34.63
C ARG A 404 16.54 -24.40 -35.13
N ASP A 405 15.64 -24.24 -36.10
CA ASP A 405 14.85 -25.33 -36.67
C ASP A 405 15.79 -26.32 -37.36
N ARG A 406 16.20 -27.36 -36.62
CA ARG A 406 17.05 -28.45 -37.13
C ARG A 406 16.34 -29.29 -38.21
N ARG A 407 15.03 -29.09 -38.44
CA ARG A 407 14.25 -29.78 -39.46
C ARG A 407 14.13 -28.95 -40.74
N ARG A 408 14.60 -27.69 -40.74
CA ARG A 408 14.67 -26.86 -41.94
C ARG A 408 15.73 -27.43 -42.89
N ARG A 409 15.30 -28.11 -43.95
CA ARG A 409 16.19 -28.59 -45.03
C ARG A 409 16.94 -27.39 -45.62
N SER A 410 18.26 -27.44 -45.60
CA SER A 410 19.10 -26.50 -46.35
C SER A 410 18.92 -26.75 -47.84
N PHE A 411 18.54 -25.72 -48.60
CA PHE A 411 18.51 -25.75 -50.07
C PHE A 411 19.90 -25.61 -50.70
N ILE A 412 20.96 -25.63 -49.89
CA ILE A 412 22.35 -25.59 -50.36
C ILE A 412 22.75 -27.03 -50.71
N PRO A 413 23.08 -27.34 -51.97
CA PRO A 413 23.54 -28.67 -52.36
C PRO A 413 24.84 -28.99 -51.64
N LEU A 414 24.82 -29.99 -50.76
CA LEU A 414 26.05 -30.56 -50.20
C LEU A 414 26.75 -31.33 -51.31
N ALA A 415 27.88 -30.81 -51.77
CA ALA A 415 28.77 -31.51 -52.68
C ALA A 415 29.28 -32.79 -52.01
N ARG A 416 28.70 -33.93 -52.41
CA ARG A 416 29.19 -35.26 -52.03
C ARG A 416 30.39 -35.56 -52.92
N LYS A 417 31.60 -35.51 -52.36
CA LYS A 417 32.79 -36.03 -53.05
C LYS A 417 33.05 -37.48 -52.62
N LEU A 418 33.37 -38.25 -53.64
CA LEU A 418 33.66 -39.68 -53.78
C LEU A 418 34.55 -40.27 -52.69
#